data_AF-A0A1V2TK96-F1
#
_entry.id   AF-A0A1V2TK96-F1
#
_cell.length_a   1.000
_cell.length_b   1.000
_cell.length_c   1.000
_cell.angle_alpha   90.00
_cell.angle_beta   90.00
_cell.angle_gamma   90.00
#
_symmetry.space_group_name_H-M   'P 1'
#
loop_
_entity.id
_entity.type
_entity.pdbx_description
1 polymer ?
#
loop_
_entity_poly.entity_id
_entity_poly.type
_entity_poly.pdbx_seq_one_letter_code
_entity_poly.pdbx_strand_id
1 'polypeptide(L)'
;MSSDDQEQQRSSVVQMLPVVAPRKLGKVPFVEMADGRLQGVVSSGSDIARVYVSSISAREHGLSCSTNNNRPCGGHSGGYACKHIRSLLAEAVLQYGMDRVARFLGVDVPEDGDIFARLHPTHASTPAAVVFSRFLRHLSYLEKPGSTAPIPELHWFPAVGAPA
;
A
#
# COMPACT_ATOMS: atom_id res chain seq x y z
N MET A 1 -15.25 11.76 18.47
CA MET A 1 -14.54 13.05 18.30
C MET A 1 -14.70 13.83 19.58
N SER A 2 -13.59 14.26 20.17
CA SER A 2 -13.61 15.20 21.28
C SER A 2 -13.95 16.60 20.77
N SER A 3 -14.45 17.48 21.65
CA SER A 3 -14.73 18.88 21.31
C SER A 3 -13.47 19.64 20.86
N ASP A 4 -12.32 19.31 21.44
CA ASP A 4 -11.01 19.91 21.08
C ASP A 4 -10.59 19.57 19.63
N ASP A 5 -10.87 18.34 19.18
CA ASP A 5 -10.57 17.91 17.80
C ASP A 5 -11.34 18.76 16.78
N GLN A 6 -12.58 19.14 17.12
CA GLN A 6 -13.43 19.94 16.24
C GLN A 6 -13.01 21.41 16.18
N GLU A 7 -12.51 21.97 17.28
CA GLU A 7 -11.97 23.34 17.31
C GLU A 7 -10.64 23.45 16.54
N GLN A 8 -9.78 22.43 16.61
CA GLN A 8 -8.57 22.35 15.78
C GLN A 8 -8.90 22.19 14.29
N GLN A 9 -9.97 21.47 13.95
CA GLN A 9 -10.40 21.29 12.56
C GLN A 9 -10.99 22.57 11.96
N ARG A 10 -11.70 23.38 12.77
CA ARG A 10 -12.28 24.66 12.36
C ARG A 10 -11.25 25.79 12.22
N SER A 11 -10.11 25.68 12.90
CA SER A 11 -9.03 26.68 12.87
C SER A 11 -7.90 26.32 11.90
N SER A 12 -7.86 25.09 11.38
CA SER A 12 -6.83 24.66 10.44
C SER A 12 -7.14 25.09 9.01
N VAL A 13 -6.19 25.80 8.40
CA VAL A 13 -6.18 26.13 6.95
C VAL A 13 -5.83 24.90 6.09
N VAL A 14 -5.48 23.79 6.73
CA VAL A 14 -5.11 22.51 6.10
C VAL A 14 -6.17 21.46 6.44
N GLN A 15 -6.63 20.72 5.43
CA GLN A 15 -7.48 19.56 5.67
C GLN A 15 -6.72 18.53 6.50
N MET A 16 -7.23 18.24 7.70
CA MET A 16 -6.75 17.11 8.48
C MET A 16 -7.05 15.82 7.72
N LEU A 17 -5.99 15.08 7.38
CA LEU A 17 -6.15 13.73 6.85
C LEU A 17 -6.79 12.85 7.94
N PRO A 18 -7.76 11.99 7.57
CA PRO A 18 -8.38 11.10 8.52
C PRO A 18 -7.31 10.21 9.18
N VAL A 19 -7.47 9.96 10.48
CA VAL A 19 -6.63 9.02 11.22
C VAL A 19 -6.67 7.67 10.51
N VAL A 20 -5.50 7.12 10.20
CA VAL A 20 -5.36 5.82 9.53
C VAL A 20 -6.10 4.77 10.37
N ALA A 21 -7.06 4.09 9.76
CA ALA A 21 -7.84 3.07 10.44
C ALA A 21 -6.92 1.96 11.01
N PRO A 22 -7.22 1.42 12.21
CA PRO A 22 -6.45 0.31 12.77
C PRO A 22 -6.43 -0.87 11.79
N ARG A 23 -5.22 -1.28 11.37
CA ARG A 23 -5.04 -2.33 10.34
C ARG A 23 -4.28 -3.53 10.88
N LYS A 24 -4.57 -4.71 10.33
CA LYS A 24 -3.90 -5.96 10.72
C LYS A 24 -2.52 -6.07 10.06
N LEU A 25 -1.51 -5.46 10.70
CA LEU A 25 -0.11 -5.48 10.24
C LEU A 25 0.46 -6.89 10.03
N GLY A 26 -0.07 -7.89 10.73
CA GLY A 26 0.39 -9.28 10.62
C GLY A 26 0.17 -9.91 9.24
N LYS A 27 -0.72 -9.38 8.39
CA LYS A 27 -1.01 -9.97 7.07
C LYS A 27 -0.27 -9.30 5.93
N VAL A 28 -0.38 -7.98 5.82
CA VAL A 28 0.33 -7.17 4.81
C VAL A 28 1.03 -6.01 5.55
N PRO A 29 2.24 -6.24 6.05
CA PRO A 29 2.96 -5.22 6.81
C PRO A 29 3.29 -3.98 5.97
N PHE A 30 3.51 -4.14 4.66
CA PHE A 30 3.97 -3.07 3.78
C PHE A 30 3.31 -3.14 2.41
N VAL A 31 2.84 -1.98 1.95
CA VAL A 31 2.28 -1.75 0.61
C VAL A 31 2.71 -0.37 0.14
N GLU A 32 3.00 -0.23 -1.14
CA GLU A 32 3.34 1.05 -1.78
C GLU A 32 2.89 1.04 -3.25
N MET A 33 2.61 2.24 -3.76
CA MET A 33 2.45 2.50 -5.20
C MET A 33 3.66 3.31 -5.65
N ALA A 34 4.67 2.64 -6.21
CA ALA A 34 5.94 3.23 -6.57
C ALA A 34 6.53 2.56 -7.83
N ASP A 35 7.30 3.31 -8.61
CA ASP A 35 7.96 2.82 -9.84
C ASP A 35 7.00 2.10 -10.82
N GLY A 36 5.78 2.63 -10.97
CA GLY A 36 4.76 2.05 -11.84
C GLY A 36 4.20 0.71 -11.37
N ARG A 37 4.38 0.35 -10.09
CA ARG A 37 3.87 -0.91 -9.53
C ARG A 37 3.15 -0.68 -8.20
N LEU A 38 2.05 -1.40 -8.02
CA LEU A 38 1.50 -1.65 -6.70
C LEU A 38 2.25 -2.84 -6.13
N GLN A 39 3.05 -2.63 -5.09
CA GLN A 39 3.98 -3.63 -4.58
C GLN A 39 4.02 -3.64 -3.05
N GLY A 40 4.47 -4.75 -2.47
CA GLY A 40 4.52 -4.84 -1.02
C GLY A 40 5.00 -6.18 -0.50
N VAL A 41 5.00 -6.28 0.83
CA VAL A 41 5.40 -7.46 1.58
C VAL A 41 4.17 -8.07 2.24
N VAL A 42 3.98 -9.37 2.04
CA VAL A 42 2.83 -10.13 2.51
C VAL A 42 3.32 -11.32 3.34
N SER A 43 2.76 -11.54 4.52
CA SER A 43 3.14 -12.68 5.36
C SER A 43 2.64 -14.00 4.77
N SER A 44 3.41 -15.08 4.95
CA SER A 44 2.96 -16.41 4.53
C SER A 44 1.74 -16.90 5.32
N GLY A 45 1.50 -16.32 6.51
CA GLY A 45 0.49 -16.73 7.49
C GLY A 45 0.80 -18.04 8.23
N SER A 46 1.75 -18.84 7.73
CA SER A 46 2.17 -20.11 8.32
C SER A 46 3.48 -20.02 9.11
N ASP A 47 4.28 -19.00 8.81
CA ASP A 47 5.62 -18.79 9.34
C ASP A 47 5.90 -17.30 9.29
N ILE A 48 6.15 -16.69 10.45
CA ILE A 48 6.40 -15.25 10.57
C ILE A 48 7.72 -14.84 9.94
N ALA A 49 8.70 -15.74 9.86
CA ALA A 49 10.00 -15.48 9.23
C ALA A 49 9.91 -15.51 7.70
N ARG A 50 8.84 -16.09 7.14
CA ARG A 50 8.65 -16.22 5.70
C ARG A 50 7.69 -15.17 5.16
N VAL A 51 8.25 -14.27 4.36
CA VAL A 51 7.48 -13.24 3.66
C VAL A 51 7.53 -13.42 2.15
N TYR A 52 6.47 -12.98 1.50
CA TYR A 52 6.35 -12.89 0.06
C TYR A 52 6.42 -11.43 -0.35
N VAL A 53 7.16 -11.15 -1.41
CA VAL A 53 7.10 -9.88 -2.14
C VAL A 53 6.14 -10.08 -3.30
N SER A 54 5.09 -9.26 -3.33
CA SER A 54 4.06 -9.30 -4.36
C SER A 54 4.02 -7.97 -5.09
N SER A 55 3.74 -7.99 -6.39
CA SER A 55 3.56 -6.76 -7.16
C SER A 55 2.58 -6.95 -8.32
N ILE A 56 1.95 -5.83 -8.69
CA ILE A 56 1.09 -5.67 -9.86
C ILE A 56 1.63 -4.46 -10.63
N SER A 57 2.01 -4.66 -11.88
CA SER A 57 2.42 -3.55 -12.76
C SER A 57 1.20 -2.73 -13.16
N ALA A 58 1.31 -1.40 -13.10
CA ALA A 58 0.26 -0.51 -13.55
C ALA A 58 0.02 -0.70 -15.05
N ARG A 59 -1.23 -0.65 -15.51
CA ARG A 59 -1.66 -0.79 -16.92
C ARG A 59 -1.44 -2.17 -17.56
N GLU A 60 -0.22 -2.72 -17.50
CA GLU A 60 0.05 -4.07 -18.05
C GLU A 60 -0.48 -5.20 -17.16
N HIS A 61 -0.81 -4.89 -15.90
CA HIS A 61 -1.30 -5.83 -14.89
C HIS A 61 -0.39 -7.06 -14.71
N GLY A 62 0.92 -6.86 -14.94
CA GLY A 62 1.95 -7.88 -14.75
C GLY A 62 2.06 -8.26 -13.29
N LEU A 63 1.71 -9.50 -12.99
CA LEU A 63 1.70 -10.10 -11.66
C LEU A 63 3.06 -10.75 -11.37
N SER A 64 3.65 -10.43 -10.22
CA SER A 64 4.83 -11.12 -9.69
C SER A 64 4.62 -11.43 -8.21
N CYS A 65 4.97 -12.65 -7.80
CA CYS A 65 4.98 -13.04 -6.40
C CYS A 65 6.08 -14.08 -6.12
N SER A 66 7.02 -13.73 -5.27
CA SER A 66 8.11 -14.60 -4.83
C SER A 66 8.38 -14.39 -3.34
N THR A 67 9.13 -15.28 -2.71
CA THR A 67 9.72 -15.01 -1.40
C THR A 67 10.79 -13.91 -1.49
N ASN A 68 11.27 -13.43 -0.34
CA ASN A 68 12.37 -12.45 -0.26
C ASN A 68 13.71 -12.96 -0.82
N ASN A 69 13.90 -14.28 -0.96
CA ASN A 69 15.05 -14.89 -1.64
C ASN A 69 14.74 -15.32 -3.10
N ASN A 70 13.78 -14.66 -3.75
CA ASN A 70 13.37 -14.88 -5.15
C ASN A 70 12.85 -16.30 -5.48
N ARG A 71 12.46 -17.11 -4.49
CA ARG A 71 11.77 -18.39 -4.77
C ARG A 71 10.34 -18.09 -5.24
N PRO A 72 9.90 -18.55 -6.42
CA PRO A 72 8.57 -18.25 -6.93
C PRO A 72 7.48 -18.79 -6.00
N CYS A 73 6.38 -18.06 -5.91
CA CYS A 73 5.22 -18.50 -5.13
C CYS A 73 4.55 -19.69 -5.83
N GLY A 74 4.38 -20.82 -5.13
CA GLY A 74 3.76 -22.02 -5.72
C GLY A 74 2.30 -21.84 -6.14
N GLY A 75 1.62 -20.79 -5.66
CA GLY A 75 0.27 -20.43 -6.09
C GLY A 75 0.24 -19.43 -7.25
N HIS A 76 1.40 -19.04 -7.79
CA HIS A 76 1.54 -18.12 -8.92
C HIS A 76 2.06 -18.91 -10.14
N SER A 77 1.17 -19.67 -10.76
CA SER A 77 1.43 -20.38 -12.01
C SER A 77 0.54 -19.77 -13.09
N GLY A 78 1.05 -19.49 -14.28
CA GLY A 78 0.23 -19.14 -15.44
C GLY A 78 -0.51 -17.80 -15.41
N GLY A 79 -0.03 -16.81 -14.64
CA GLY A 79 -0.64 -15.46 -14.61
C GLY A 79 -1.84 -15.32 -13.67
N TYR A 80 -2.18 -16.33 -12.87
CA TYR A 80 -3.23 -16.20 -11.86
C TYR A 80 -2.78 -15.39 -10.63
N ALA A 81 -3.71 -14.58 -10.09
CA ALA A 81 -3.51 -13.85 -8.85
C ALA A 81 -3.59 -14.77 -7.63
N CYS A 82 -2.43 -15.09 -7.06
CA CYS A 82 -2.33 -15.87 -5.83
C CYS A 82 -2.91 -15.11 -4.63
N LYS A 83 -3.13 -15.81 -3.51
CA LYS A 83 -3.67 -15.20 -2.29
C LYS A 83 -2.86 -14.00 -1.76
N HIS A 84 -1.55 -13.96 -2.03
CA HIS A 84 -0.69 -12.85 -1.59
C HIS A 84 -0.96 -11.58 -2.41
N ILE A 85 -1.08 -11.70 -3.73
CA ILE A 85 -1.46 -10.59 -4.62
C ILE A 85 -2.85 -10.07 -4.26
N ARG A 86 -3.80 -10.97 -3.97
CA ARG A 86 -5.15 -10.59 -3.51
C ARG A 86 -5.12 -9.83 -2.19
N SER A 87 -4.33 -10.30 -1.23
CA SER A 87 -4.16 -9.62 0.06
C SER A 87 -3.50 -8.25 -0.12
N LEU A 88 -2.50 -8.15 -1.00
CA LEU A 88 -1.82 -6.89 -1.31
C LEU A 88 -2.80 -5.85 -1.88
N LEU A 89 -3.61 -6.21 -2.86
CA LEU A 89 -4.57 -5.27 -3.45
C LEU A 89 -5.63 -4.82 -2.44
N ALA A 90 -6.15 -5.75 -1.64
CA ALA A 90 -7.11 -5.41 -0.58
C ALA A 90 -6.51 -4.43 0.44
N GLU A 91 -5.25 -4.64 0.86
CA GLU A 91 -4.55 -3.72 1.76
C GLU A 91 -4.30 -2.35 1.09
N ALA A 92 -3.98 -2.34 -0.20
CA ALA A 92 -3.80 -1.09 -0.95
C ALA A 92 -5.09 -0.27 -1.00
N VAL A 93 -6.23 -0.91 -1.24
CA VAL A 93 -7.55 -0.25 -1.22
C VAL A 93 -7.86 0.28 0.18
N LEU A 94 -7.54 -0.49 1.22
CA LEU A 94 -7.72 -0.07 2.61
C LEU A 94 -6.87 1.17 2.97
N GLN A 95 -5.64 1.27 2.46
CA GLN A 95 -4.73 2.38 2.79
C GLN A 95 -4.87 3.60 1.90
N TYR A 96 -5.14 3.41 0.61
CA TYR A 96 -5.11 4.49 -0.39
C TYR A 96 -6.49 4.84 -0.95
N GLY A 97 -7.51 4.02 -0.69
CA GLY A 97 -8.83 4.14 -1.28
C GLY A 97 -8.93 3.49 -2.67
N MET A 98 -10.13 3.03 -3.01
CA MET A 98 -10.41 2.33 -4.27
C MET A 98 -10.06 3.19 -5.49
N ASP A 99 -10.52 4.44 -5.53
CA ASP A 99 -10.30 5.34 -6.67
C ASP A 99 -8.83 5.59 -6.98
N ARG A 100 -8.01 5.72 -5.93
CA ARG A 100 -6.58 5.99 -6.09
C ARG A 100 -5.87 4.78 -6.67
N VAL A 101 -6.20 3.59 -6.17
CA VAL A 101 -5.64 2.32 -6.63
C VAL A 101 -6.11 2.00 -8.05
N ALA A 102 -7.40 2.17 -8.35
CA ALA A 102 -7.97 1.93 -9.68
C ALA A 102 -7.33 2.85 -10.73
N ARG A 103 -7.23 4.16 -10.44
CA ARG A 103 -6.55 5.13 -11.31
C ARG A 103 -5.07 4.81 -11.49
N PHE A 104 -4.38 4.41 -10.43
CA PHE A 104 -2.97 4.02 -10.52
C PHE A 104 -2.77 2.79 -11.42
N LEU A 105 -3.64 1.80 -11.30
CA LEU A 105 -3.60 0.59 -12.14
C LEU A 105 -4.14 0.83 -13.56
N GLY A 106 -4.86 1.93 -13.80
CA GLY A 106 -5.41 2.28 -15.10
C GLY A 106 -6.70 1.50 -15.42
N VAL A 107 -7.53 1.24 -14.41
CA VAL A 107 -8.81 0.55 -14.56
C VAL A 107 -9.97 1.41 -14.06
N ASP A 108 -11.09 1.34 -14.77
CA ASP A 108 -12.35 1.95 -14.33
C ASP A 108 -13.19 0.94 -13.55
N VAL A 109 -13.51 1.29 -12.31
CA VAL A 109 -14.24 0.44 -11.36
C VAL A 109 -15.44 1.24 -10.85
N PRO A 110 -16.68 0.72 -10.95
CA PRO A 110 -17.84 1.38 -10.35
C PRO A 110 -17.74 1.35 -8.81
N GLU A 111 -18.51 2.19 -8.10
CA GLU A 111 -18.39 2.38 -6.63
C GLU A 111 -18.43 1.07 -5.81
N ASP A 112 -19.19 0.07 -6.24
CA ASP A 112 -19.30 -1.26 -5.59
C ASP A 112 -18.55 -2.38 -6.34
N GLY A 113 -17.65 -2.02 -7.26
CA GLY A 113 -16.94 -2.96 -8.13
C GLY A 113 -15.73 -3.61 -7.47
N ASP A 114 -15.34 -4.78 -7.98
CA ASP A 114 -14.06 -5.41 -7.64
C ASP A 114 -12.98 -4.98 -8.64
N ILE A 115 -11.90 -4.37 -8.15
CA ILE A 115 -10.73 -3.99 -8.96
C ILE A 115 -10.19 -5.23 -9.69
N PHE A 116 -10.14 -6.41 -9.04
CA PHE A 116 -9.62 -7.62 -9.66
C PHE A 116 -10.39 -8.04 -10.90
N ALA A 117 -11.71 -7.80 -10.95
CA ALA A 117 -12.54 -8.14 -12.09
C ALA A 117 -12.22 -7.30 -13.34
N ARG A 118 -11.49 -6.19 -13.18
CA ARG A 118 -11.08 -5.28 -14.27
C ARG A 118 -9.62 -5.44 -14.68
N LEU A 119 -8.83 -6.21 -13.94
CA LEU A 119 -7.44 -6.46 -14.30
C LEU A 119 -7.35 -7.48 -15.44
N HIS A 120 -6.33 -7.31 -16.28
CA HIS A 120 -5.98 -8.23 -17.36
C HIS A 120 -4.63 -8.89 -17.02
N PRO A 121 -4.59 -9.81 -16.04
CA PRO A 121 -3.35 -10.21 -15.42
C PRO A 121 -2.43 -10.94 -16.40
N THR A 122 -1.18 -10.51 -16.42
CA THR A 122 -0.10 -11.17 -17.16
C THR A 122 0.96 -11.66 -16.17
N HIS A 123 1.82 -12.58 -16.59
CA HIS A 123 2.96 -12.97 -15.76
C HIS A 123 4.08 -11.94 -15.90
N ALA A 124 4.64 -11.49 -14.77
CA ALA A 124 5.81 -10.64 -14.72
C ALA A 124 6.86 -11.21 -13.76
N SER A 125 8.14 -10.92 -14.02
CA SER A 125 9.22 -11.20 -13.10
C SER A 125 9.78 -9.89 -12.57
N THR A 126 9.57 -9.65 -11.27
CA THR A 126 10.05 -8.44 -10.59
C THR A 126 10.99 -8.86 -9.46
N PRO A 127 12.23 -8.34 -9.39
CA PRO A 127 13.15 -8.66 -8.31
C PRO A 127 12.59 -8.28 -6.93
N ALA A 128 12.57 -9.23 -6.00
CA ALA A 128 12.02 -9.02 -4.66
C ALA A 128 12.88 -8.09 -3.79
N ALA A 129 14.19 -8.07 -4.02
CA ALA A 129 15.17 -7.41 -3.17
C ALA A 129 14.89 -5.91 -2.99
N VAL A 130 14.54 -5.18 -4.06
CA VAL A 130 14.32 -3.73 -4.00
C VAL A 130 13.13 -3.39 -3.10
N VAL A 131 12.01 -4.08 -3.27
CA VAL A 131 10.80 -3.89 -2.45
C VAL A 131 11.09 -4.28 -1.00
N PHE A 132 11.83 -5.37 -0.79
CA PHE A 132 12.18 -5.84 0.55
C PHE A 132 13.11 -4.85 1.28
N SER A 133 14.10 -4.26 0.59
CA SER A 133 14.95 -3.21 1.18
C SER A 133 14.15 -1.96 1.58
N ARG A 134 13.16 -1.55 0.76
CA ARG A 134 12.25 -0.45 1.13
C ARG A 134 11.40 -0.79 2.33
N PHE A 135 10.92 -2.02 2.43
CA PHE A 135 10.22 -2.51 3.61
C PHE A 135 11.09 -2.44 4.88
N LEU A 136 12.35 -2.91 4.83
CA LEU A 136 13.27 -2.81 5.98
C LEU A 136 13.50 -1.35 6.39
N ARG A 137 13.65 -0.44 5.41
CA ARG A 137 13.72 0.99 5.68
C ARG A 137 12.44 1.51 6.33
N HIS A 138 11.27 1.06 5.88
CA HIS A 138 10.00 1.42 6.49
C HIS A 138 9.91 0.99 7.96
N LEU A 139 10.36 -0.23 8.30
CA LEU A 139 10.39 -0.69 9.69
C LEU A 139 11.25 0.21 10.58
N SER A 140 12.40 0.69 10.10
CA SER A 140 13.27 1.59 10.87
C SER A 140 12.59 2.92 11.26
N TYR A 141 11.59 3.36 10.47
CA TYR A 141 10.77 4.52 10.82
C TYR A 141 9.76 4.21 11.93
N LEU A 142 9.21 2.99 11.94
CA LEU A 142 8.24 2.55 12.96
C LEU A 142 8.90 2.30 14.33
N GLU A 143 10.22 2.09 14.37
CA GLU A 143 10.98 1.97 15.62
C GLU A 143 11.17 3.31 16.35
N LYS A 144 10.93 4.45 15.67
CA LYS A 144 11.02 5.77 16.30
C LYS A 144 9.77 6.06 17.12
N PRO A 145 9.90 6.68 18.30
CA PRO A 145 8.74 7.10 19.07
C PRO A 145 7.92 8.09 18.24
N GLY A 146 6.61 7.84 18.12
CA GLY A 146 5.69 8.78 17.51
C GLY A 146 5.67 10.08 18.30
N SER A 147 5.58 11.21 17.60
CA SER A 147 5.48 12.53 18.21
C SER A 147 4.35 13.31 17.55
N THR A 148 3.53 13.97 18.36
CA THR A 148 2.55 14.97 17.93
C THR A 148 3.08 16.39 18.10
N ALA A 149 4.33 16.55 18.55
CA ALA A 149 4.95 17.85 18.64
C ALA A 149 5.03 18.48 17.24
N PRO A 150 4.74 19.79 17.12
CA PRO A 150 4.85 20.46 15.84
C PRO A 150 6.29 20.33 15.33
N ILE A 151 6.44 19.94 14.07
CA ILE A 151 7.74 19.93 13.37
C ILE A 151 7.84 21.28 12.67
N PRO A 152 8.63 22.24 13.19
CA PRO A 152 8.67 23.58 12.63
C PRO A 152 9.01 23.56 11.15
N GLU A 153 9.93 22.68 10.72
CA GLU A 153 10.35 22.56 9.32
C GLU A 153 9.20 22.17 8.37
N LEU A 154 8.13 21.54 8.86
CA LEU A 154 6.96 21.21 8.04
C LEU A 154 6.10 22.42 7.66
N HIS A 155 6.25 23.58 8.31
CA HIS A 155 5.50 24.81 7.95
C HIS A 155 5.84 25.35 6.56
N TRP A 156 7.00 24.97 5.99
CA TRP A 156 7.42 25.38 4.65
C TRP A 156 6.81 24.51 3.55
N PHE A 157 6.24 23.36 3.90
CA PHE A 157 5.58 22.50 2.94
C PHE A 157 4.10 22.85 2.93
N PRO A 158 3.59 23.53 1.89
CA PRO A 158 2.15 23.66 1.72
C PRO A 158 1.58 22.24 1.67
N ALA A 159 0.63 21.95 2.55
CA ALA A 159 -0.09 20.68 2.49
C ALA A 159 -0.75 20.59 1.12
N VAL A 160 -0.21 19.73 0.26
CA VAL A 160 -0.62 19.63 -1.13
C VAL A 160 -2.09 19.18 -1.17
N GLY A 161 -3.01 20.11 -1.46
CA GLY A 161 -4.44 19.78 -1.66
C GLY A 161 -5.50 20.81 -1.26
N ALA A 162 -5.16 22.01 -0.77
CA ALA A 162 -6.16 23.06 -0.57
C ALA A 162 -6.13 24.07 -1.74
N PRO A 163 -7.22 24.27 -2.52
CA PRO A 163 -7.35 25.48 -3.31
C PRO A 163 -7.43 26.70 -2.37
N ALA A 164 -6.85 27.80 -2.85
CA ALA A 164 -6.69 29.08 -2.14
C ALA A 164 -7.99 29.67 -1.59
#